data_AF-A0A352R788-F1
#
_entry.id   AF-A0A352R788-F1
#
_cell.length_a   1.000
_cell.length_b   1.000
_cell.length_c   1.000
_cell.angle_alpha   90.00
_cell.angle_beta   90.00
_cell.angle_gamma   90.00
#
_symmetry.space_group_name_H-M   'P 1'
#
loop_
_entity.id
_entity.type
_entity.pdbx_description
1 polymer ?
#
loop_
_entity_poly.entity_id
_entity_poly.type
_entity_poly.pdbx_seq_one_letter_code
_entity_poly.pdbx_strand_id
1 'polypeptide(L)'
;MDNSIENRVRLVETLFHNLDVEIIDFQKETKLGCIAGCGKCCSTPEIDASPLEFLPWAFHIFLNGQAEETLLELEQSTTATCFLYRPKSLSEFTTGNCSTYQYRGLICRLFGFGATTDKYGKLRIATCNIIKEGQSTNFENATIAINTNLSVPIFTEYYMQLSQIDFKLGNVFLPVNKAMKAALEEVLQYYAYRPFPDNYKKPI
;
A
#
# COMPACT_ATOMS: atom_id res chain seq x y z
N MET A 1 2.46 -3.22 26.05
CA MET A 1 2.54 -2.54 24.75
C MET A 1 1.27 -1.75 24.57
N ASP A 2 1.35 -0.48 24.18
CA ASP A 2 0.17 0.30 23.84
C ASP A 2 -0.46 -0.27 22.56
N ASN A 3 -1.71 -0.69 22.63
CA ASN A 3 -2.44 -1.27 21.50
C ASN A 3 -3.47 -0.29 20.91
N SER A 4 -3.23 1.01 21.10
CA SER A 4 -4.03 2.09 20.52
C SER A 4 -4.00 2.10 18.99
N ILE A 5 -5.02 2.73 18.38
CA ILE A 5 -5.04 2.97 16.93
C ILE A 5 -3.84 3.82 16.55
N GLU A 6 -3.56 4.87 17.32
CA GLU A 6 -2.46 5.81 17.13
C GLU A 6 -1.10 5.10 17.10
N ASN A 7 -0.87 4.19 18.06
CA ASN A 7 0.39 3.44 18.08
C ASN A 7 0.51 2.48 16.88
N ARG A 8 -0.58 1.75 16.53
CA ARG A 8 -0.58 0.87 15.35
C ARG A 8 -0.35 1.66 14.06
N VAL A 9 -1.01 2.82 13.90
CA VAL A 9 -0.79 3.75 12.77
C VAL A 9 0.67 4.18 12.69
N ARG A 10 1.25 4.67 13.79
CA ARG A 10 2.65 5.10 13.84
C ARG A 10 3.61 3.98 13.46
N LEU A 11 3.35 2.75 13.90
CA LEU A 11 4.16 1.58 13.55
C LEU A 11 4.07 1.24 12.06
N VAL A 12 2.87 1.28 11.46
CA VAL A 12 2.67 1.07 10.03
C VAL A 12 3.36 2.17 9.21
N GLU A 13 3.23 3.43 9.62
CA GLU A 13 3.91 4.56 8.98
C GLU A 13 5.43 4.43 9.06
N THR A 14 5.96 3.96 10.20
CA THR A 14 7.40 3.68 10.36
C THR A 14 7.86 2.57 9.40
N LEU A 15 7.07 1.49 9.28
CA LEU A 15 7.35 0.41 8.33
C LEU A 15 7.36 0.94 6.88
N PHE A 16 6.42 1.81 6.52
CA PHE A 16 6.36 2.42 5.19
C PHE A 16 7.52 3.36 4.92
N HIS A 17 7.94 4.14 5.92
CA HIS A 17 9.09 5.01 5.80
C HIS A 17 10.38 4.22 5.53
N ASN A 18 10.61 3.15 6.30
CA ASN A 18 11.77 2.27 6.11
C ASN A 18 11.77 1.66 4.70
N LEU A 19 10.60 1.19 4.23
CA LEU A 19 10.43 0.68 2.88
C LEU A 19 10.75 1.73 1.80
N ASP A 20 10.25 2.96 1.96
CA ASP A 20 10.49 4.03 0.99
C ASP A 20 12.00 4.35 0.91
N VAL A 21 12.74 4.30 2.02
CA VAL A 21 14.21 4.46 2.04
C VAL A 21 14.90 3.34 1.27
N GLU A 22 14.54 2.08 1.54
CA GLU A 22 15.11 0.93 0.82
C GLU A 22 14.79 0.95 -0.68
N ILE A 23 13.59 1.38 -1.06
CA ILE A 23 13.20 1.54 -2.47
C ILE A 23 14.05 2.61 -3.14
N ILE A 24 14.29 3.75 -2.49
CA ILE A 24 15.12 4.83 -3.06
C ILE A 24 16.53 4.31 -3.35
N ASP A 25 17.12 3.58 -2.40
CA ASP A 25 18.45 3.00 -2.58
C ASP A 25 18.45 1.95 -3.69
N PHE A 26 17.46 1.05 -3.72
CA PHE A 26 17.32 0.05 -4.77
C PHE A 26 17.18 0.67 -6.17
N GLN A 27 16.34 1.70 -6.31
CA GLN A 27 16.19 2.44 -7.56
C GLN A 27 17.48 3.14 -7.98
N LYS A 28 18.23 3.70 -7.03
CA LYS A 28 19.51 4.36 -7.29
C LYS A 28 20.56 3.37 -7.81
N GLU A 29 20.65 2.18 -7.23
CA GLU A 29 21.61 1.16 -7.64
C GLU A 29 21.24 0.50 -8.97
N THR A 30 19.96 0.16 -9.15
CA THR A 30 19.48 -0.57 -10.34
C THR A 30 19.16 0.33 -11.53
N LYS A 31 18.97 1.63 -11.30
CA LYS A 31 18.43 2.58 -12.28
C LYS A 31 17.03 2.22 -12.79
N LEU A 32 16.31 1.35 -12.08
CA LEU A 32 14.91 1.05 -12.37
C LEU A 32 14.02 2.19 -11.88
N GLY A 33 13.10 2.65 -12.72
CA GLY A 33 12.12 3.67 -12.38
C GLY A 33 10.71 3.33 -12.87
N CYS A 34 9.69 3.88 -12.22
CA CYS A 34 8.33 3.87 -12.76
C CYS A 34 8.13 5.07 -13.69
N ILE A 35 7.32 4.91 -14.72
CA ILE A 35 6.95 6.01 -15.62
C ILE A 35 6.03 6.96 -14.85
N ALA A 36 6.39 8.24 -14.80
CA ALA A 36 5.58 9.27 -14.14
C ALA A 36 4.16 9.34 -14.75
N GLY A 37 3.14 9.34 -13.89
CA GLY A 37 1.73 9.35 -14.31
C GLY A 37 1.20 8.02 -14.84
N CYS A 38 1.97 6.94 -14.77
CA CYS A 38 1.49 5.60 -15.08
C CYS A 38 0.56 5.10 -13.98
N GLY A 39 -0.70 4.87 -14.33
CA GLY A 39 -1.73 4.31 -13.45
C GLY A 39 -1.98 2.82 -13.71
N LYS A 40 -1.16 2.15 -14.54
CA LYS A 40 -1.45 0.79 -15.00
C LYS A 40 -1.60 -0.21 -13.85
N CYS A 41 -0.71 -0.16 -12.85
CA CYS A 41 -0.81 -1.01 -11.67
C CYS A 41 -2.06 -0.68 -10.82
N CYS A 42 -2.43 0.59 -10.70
CA CYS A 42 -3.61 1.02 -9.96
C CYS A 42 -4.94 0.73 -10.70
N SER A 43 -4.89 0.64 -12.03
CA SER A 43 -6.03 0.30 -12.88
C SER A 43 -6.32 -1.21 -12.93
N THR A 44 -5.42 -2.04 -12.39
CA THR A 44 -5.63 -3.48 -12.31
C THR A 44 -6.69 -3.77 -11.23
N PRO A 45 -7.81 -4.41 -11.59
CA PRO A 45 -8.79 -4.85 -10.60
C PRO A 45 -8.19 -5.97 -9.73
N GLU A 46 -8.84 -6.29 -8.61
CA GLU A 46 -8.51 -7.48 -7.80
C GLU A 46 -7.13 -7.44 -7.11
N ILE A 47 -6.69 -6.24 -6.70
CA ILE A 47 -5.57 -6.14 -5.76
C ILE A 47 -6.10 -6.55 -4.38
N ASP A 48 -5.50 -7.59 -3.80
CA ASP A 48 -5.72 -7.93 -2.40
C ASP A 48 -4.72 -7.21 -1.51
N ALA A 49 -5.19 -6.81 -0.33
CA ALA A 49 -4.39 -6.10 0.66
C ALA A 49 -4.86 -6.45 2.06
N SER A 50 -3.97 -6.25 3.03
CA SER A 50 -4.35 -6.27 4.44
C SER A 50 -5.03 -4.97 4.84
N PRO A 51 -6.11 -5.02 5.65
CA PRO A 51 -6.71 -3.82 6.24
C PRO A 51 -5.68 -2.96 7.00
N LEU A 52 -4.68 -3.61 7.62
CA LEU A 52 -3.66 -2.91 8.41
C LEU A 52 -2.82 -1.95 7.57
N GLU A 53 -2.60 -2.27 6.29
CA GLU A 53 -1.87 -1.41 5.36
C GLU A 53 -2.58 -0.07 5.10
N PHE A 54 -3.90 -0.03 5.30
CA PHE A 54 -4.74 1.15 5.14
C PHE A 54 -5.15 1.78 6.47
N LEU A 55 -4.61 1.31 7.60
CA LEU A 55 -4.93 1.90 8.91
C LEU A 55 -4.50 3.38 9.02
N PRO A 56 -3.31 3.80 8.53
CA PRO A 56 -2.95 5.22 8.51
C PRO A 56 -3.91 6.07 7.68
N TRP A 57 -4.37 5.55 6.55
CA TRP A 57 -5.38 6.20 5.72
C TRP A 57 -6.70 6.35 6.46
N ALA A 58 -7.23 5.26 7.01
CA ALA A 58 -8.50 5.25 7.72
C ALA A 58 -8.49 6.21 8.91
N PHE A 59 -7.38 6.23 9.66
CA PHE A 59 -7.22 7.15 10.77
C PHE A 59 -7.16 8.61 10.32
N HIS A 60 -6.48 8.91 9.22
CA HIS A 60 -6.47 10.26 8.65
C HIS A 60 -7.87 10.74 8.24
N ILE A 61 -8.65 9.89 7.57
CA ILE A 61 -10.02 10.19 7.17
C ILE A 61 -10.91 10.41 8.42
N PHE A 62 -10.75 9.57 9.44
CA PHE A 62 -11.43 9.74 10.73
C PHE A 62 -11.09 11.08 11.40
N LEU A 63 -9.81 11.42 11.50
CA LEU A 63 -9.38 12.70 12.08
C LEU A 63 -9.91 13.92 11.33
N ASN A 64 -10.24 13.78 10.05
CA ASN A 64 -10.86 14.85 9.27
C ASN A 64 -12.40 14.87 9.36
N GLY A 65 -13.02 13.99 10.15
CA GLY A 65 -14.48 13.92 10.28
C GLY A 65 -15.19 13.33 9.06
N GLN A 66 -14.47 12.58 8.22
CA GLN A 66 -14.97 12.07 6.93
C GLN A 66 -15.20 10.55 6.92
N ALA A 67 -15.04 9.87 8.07
CA ALA A 67 -15.04 8.42 8.13
C ALA A 67 -16.39 7.78 7.81
N GLU A 68 -17.51 8.27 8.38
CA GLU A 68 -18.82 7.67 8.09
C GLU A 68 -19.25 7.89 6.63
N GLU A 69 -19.04 9.09 6.08
CA GLU A 69 -19.35 9.39 4.67
C GLU A 69 -18.53 8.50 3.72
N THR A 70 -17.21 8.42 3.95
CA THR A 70 -16.31 7.59 3.13
C THR A 70 -16.67 6.10 3.22
N LEU A 71 -17.11 5.64 4.40
CA LEU A 71 -17.57 4.26 4.59
C LEU A 71 -18.82 3.97 3.74
N LEU A 72 -19.80 4.87 3.74
CA LEU A 72 -21.00 4.73 2.90
C LEU A 72 -20.66 4.72 1.40
N GLU A 73 -19.73 5.57 0.95
CA GLU A 73 -19.27 5.55 -0.45
C GLU A 73 -18.63 4.21 -0.83
N LEU A 74 -17.80 3.65 0.04
CA LEU A 74 -17.18 2.34 -0.16
C LEU A 74 -18.20 1.19 -0.20
N GLU A 75 -19.28 1.28 0.56
CA GLU A 75 -20.37 0.29 0.56
C GLU A 75 -21.22 0.34 -0.71
N GLN A 76 -21.42 1.53 -1.26
CA GLN A 76 -22.20 1.74 -2.48
C GLN A 76 -21.39 1.48 -3.75
N SER A 77 -20.06 1.58 -3.68
CA SER A 77 -19.18 1.35 -4.82
C SER A 77 -19.17 -0.12 -5.24
N THR A 78 -19.53 -0.37 -6.50
CA THR A 78 -19.44 -1.70 -7.13
C THR A 78 -18.14 -1.88 -7.92
N THR A 79 -17.26 -0.87 -7.90
CA THR A 79 -16.03 -0.89 -8.71
C THR A 79 -14.95 -1.71 -8.03
N ALA A 80 -14.28 -2.58 -8.81
CA ALA A 80 -13.15 -3.38 -8.34
C ALA A 80 -11.84 -2.56 -8.28
N THR A 81 -11.83 -1.36 -8.84
CA THR A 81 -10.68 -0.45 -8.83
C THR A 81 -10.52 0.19 -7.46
N CYS A 82 -9.28 0.36 -7.01
CA CYS A 82 -8.98 0.97 -5.71
C CYS A 82 -9.68 2.33 -5.55
N PHE A 83 -10.34 2.52 -4.40
CA PHE A 83 -11.06 3.75 -4.05
C PHE A 83 -10.18 5.00 -4.07
N LEU A 84 -8.88 4.87 -3.87
CA LEU A 84 -7.93 5.98 -3.97
C LEU A 84 -7.51 6.30 -5.40
N TYR A 85 -7.74 5.42 -6.36
CA TYR A 85 -7.28 5.65 -7.73
C TYR A 85 -8.08 6.76 -8.40
N ARG A 86 -7.38 7.69 -9.06
CA ARG A 86 -7.97 8.75 -9.86
C ARG A 86 -7.38 8.67 -11.27
N PRO A 87 -8.12 8.09 -12.24
CA PRO A 87 -7.69 8.09 -13.63
C PRO A 87 -7.72 9.53 -14.16
N LYS A 88 -6.84 9.82 -15.13
CA LYS A 88 -6.76 11.12 -15.80
C LYS A 88 -8.05 11.44 -16.55
N SER A 89 -8.65 10.43 -17.17
CA SER A 89 -9.96 10.50 -17.81
C SER A 89 -10.56 9.08 -17.94
N LEU A 90 -11.84 8.99 -18.29
CA LEU A 90 -12.49 7.69 -18.53
C LEU A 90 -11.88 6.94 -19.73
N SER A 91 -11.37 7.68 -20.73
CA SER A 91 -10.69 7.10 -21.89
C SER A 91 -9.22 6.75 -21.60
N GLU A 92 -8.57 7.46 -20.69
CA GLU A 92 -7.18 7.23 -20.26
C GLU A 92 -7.12 6.52 -18.90
N PHE A 93 -7.88 5.44 -18.71
CA PHE A 93 -8.03 4.77 -17.41
C PHE A 93 -6.72 4.18 -16.86
N THR A 94 -5.71 3.94 -17.71
CA THR A 94 -4.40 3.41 -17.30
C THR A 94 -3.37 4.50 -16.98
N THR A 95 -3.78 5.77 -17.06
CA THR A 95 -2.97 6.94 -16.76
C THR A 95 -3.65 7.68 -15.62
N GLY A 96 -2.92 7.95 -14.54
CA GLY A 96 -3.53 8.48 -13.32
C GLY A 96 -2.66 8.24 -12.11
N ASN A 97 -3.15 8.72 -10.96
CA ASN A 97 -2.43 8.63 -9.69
C ASN A 97 -3.41 8.30 -8.57
N CYS A 98 -2.90 7.89 -7.41
CA CYS A 98 -3.70 7.88 -6.19
C CYS A 98 -4.05 9.31 -5.77
N SER A 99 -5.29 9.55 -5.34
CA SER A 99 -5.73 10.83 -4.76
C SER A 99 -4.86 11.26 -3.58
N THR A 100 -4.44 10.29 -2.76
CA THR A 100 -3.57 10.52 -1.60
C THR A 100 -2.44 9.51 -1.58
N TYR A 101 -1.38 9.79 -2.36
CA TYR A 101 -0.29 8.84 -2.62
C TYR A 101 0.52 8.42 -1.38
N GLN A 102 0.58 9.28 -0.35
CA GLN A 102 1.23 8.94 0.93
C GLN A 102 0.53 7.81 1.69
N TYR A 103 -0.75 7.56 1.41
CA TYR A 103 -1.57 6.55 2.06
C TYR A 103 -1.77 5.29 1.20
N ARG A 104 -0.94 5.10 0.17
CA ARG A 104 -0.94 3.85 -0.59
C ARG A 104 -0.49 2.70 0.32
N GLY A 105 -1.18 1.57 0.21
CA GLY A 105 -0.88 0.36 0.98
C GLY A 105 0.51 -0.22 0.69
N LEU A 106 0.96 -1.13 1.55
CA LEU A 106 2.24 -1.84 1.45
C LEU A 106 2.37 -2.57 0.11
N ILE A 107 1.30 -3.23 -0.36
CA ILE A 107 1.26 -3.91 -1.66
C ILE A 107 1.64 -2.96 -2.81
N CYS A 108 1.10 -1.75 -2.79
CA CYS A 108 1.35 -0.73 -3.81
C CYS A 108 2.74 -0.08 -3.68
N ARG A 109 3.38 -0.19 -2.51
CA ARG A 109 4.76 0.29 -2.29
C ARG A 109 5.78 -0.74 -2.76
N LEU A 110 5.55 -2.00 -2.42
CA LEU A 110 6.41 -3.11 -2.81
C LEU A 110 6.34 -3.40 -4.31
N PHE A 111 5.16 -3.29 -4.93
CA PHE A 111 5.03 -3.54 -6.36
C PHE A 111 5.84 -2.52 -7.18
N GLY A 112 6.67 -3.02 -8.08
CA GLY A 112 7.58 -2.25 -8.93
C GLY A 112 9.05 -2.41 -8.52
N PHE A 113 9.32 -2.49 -7.22
CA PHE A 113 10.68 -2.39 -6.67
C PHE A 113 11.01 -3.43 -5.58
N GLY A 114 10.04 -4.22 -5.14
CA GLY A 114 10.24 -5.35 -4.24
C GLY A 114 10.40 -6.68 -4.97
N ALA A 115 10.79 -7.71 -4.23
CA ALA A 115 11.02 -9.06 -4.74
C ALA A 115 10.20 -10.12 -4.00
N THR A 116 9.87 -11.19 -4.72
CA THR A 116 9.32 -12.44 -4.16
C THR A 116 10.34 -13.56 -4.29
N THR A 117 10.24 -14.53 -3.39
CA THR A 117 11.12 -15.70 -3.39
C THR A 117 10.39 -16.87 -4.07
N ASP A 118 11.03 -17.51 -5.04
CA ASP A 118 10.48 -18.72 -5.65
C ASP A 118 10.77 -19.98 -4.82
N LYS A 119 10.20 -21.12 -5.23
CA LYS A 119 10.36 -22.41 -4.52
C LYS A 119 11.81 -22.92 -4.43
N TYR A 120 12.74 -22.33 -5.17
CA TYR A 120 14.18 -22.67 -5.14
C TYR A 120 15.00 -21.64 -4.37
N GLY A 121 14.36 -20.65 -3.72
CA GLY A 121 15.04 -19.60 -2.99
C GLY A 121 15.53 -18.44 -3.86
N LYS A 122 15.22 -18.43 -5.16
CA LYS A 122 15.66 -17.35 -6.06
C LYS A 122 14.73 -16.15 -5.95
N LEU A 123 15.30 -14.96 -5.82
CA LEU A 123 14.56 -13.72 -5.77
C LEU A 123 14.13 -13.27 -7.18
N ARG A 124 12.90 -12.78 -7.28
CA ARG A 124 12.28 -12.26 -8.51
C ARG A 124 11.66 -10.90 -8.24
N ILE A 125 12.06 -9.88 -9.00
CA ILE A 125 11.51 -8.53 -8.88
C ILE A 125 10.03 -8.56 -9.32
N ALA A 126 9.13 -8.14 -8.43
CA ALA A 126 7.71 -8.04 -8.68
C ALA A 126 7.39 -6.69 -9.34
N THR A 127 7.51 -6.63 -10.67
CA THR A 127 7.30 -5.40 -11.45
C THR A 127 6.45 -5.63 -12.70
N CYS A 128 5.96 -4.55 -13.31
CA CYS A 128 5.08 -4.60 -14.48
C CYS A 128 5.84 -4.82 -15.80
N ASN A 129 5.13 -5.27 -16.83
CA ASN A 129 5.73 -5.51 -18.15
C ASN A 129 6.29 -4.24 -18.79
N ILE A 130 5.71 -3.08 -18.49
CA ILE A 130 6.21 -1.78 -18.99
C ILE A 130 7.66 -1.54 -18.53
N ILE A 131 7.99 -1.88 -17.28
CA ILE A 131 9.36 -1.77 -16.76
C ILE A 131 10.25 -2.86 -17.36
N LYS A 132 9.77 -4.11 -17.44
CA LYS A 132 10.54 -5.24 -17.99
C LYS A 132 10.96 -5.03 -19.45
N GLU A 133 10.06 -4.48 -20.27
CA GLU A 133 10.27 -4.26 -21.69
C GLU A 133 10.96 -2.91 -21.94
N GLY A 134 10.49 -1.84 -21.30
CA GLY A 134 11.02 -0.48 -21.51
C GLY A 134 12.38 -0.22 -20.86
N GLN A 135 12.78 -1.02 -19.87
CA GLN A 135 14.05 -0.92 -19.16
C GLN A 135 14.74 -2.29 -19.05
N SER A 136 14.66 -3.11 -20.10
CA SER A 136 15.13 -4.51 -20.11
C SER A 136 16.56 -4.69 -19.60
N THR A 137 17.51 -3.87 -20.07
CA THR A 137 18.91 -3.95 -19.62
C THR A 137 19.05 -3.69 -18.11
N ASN A 138 18.39 -2.67 -17.59
CA ASN A 138 18.42 -2.37 -16.15
C ASN A 138 17.72 -3.48 -15.34
N PHE A 139 16.63 -4.02 -15.87
CA PHE A 139 15.87 -5.10 -15.24
C PHE A 139 16.66 -6.42 -15.15
N GLU A 140 17.34 -6.80 -16.23
CA GLU A 140 18.21 -7.98 -16.26
C GLU A 140 19.39 -7.82 -15.28
N ASN A 141 20.06 -6.67 -15.32
CA ASN A 141 21.14 -6.35 -14.39
C ASN A 141 20.67 -6.39 -12.93
N ALA A 142 19.52 -5.78 -12.63
CA ALA A 142 18.92 -5.82 -11.30
C ALA A 142 18.59 -7.26 -10.86
N THR A 143 18.04 -8.07 -11.76
CA THR A 143 17.70 -9.48 -11.48
C THR A 143 18.94 -10.31 -11.10
N ILE A 144 20.08 -10.05 -11.74
CA ILE A 144 21.37 -10.67 -11.39
C ILE A 144 21.85 -10.12 -10.03
N ALA A 145 21.81 -8.80 -9.85
CA ALA A 145 22.33 -8.13 -8.66
C ALA A 145 21.63 -8.59 -7.36
N ILE A 146 20.29 -8.70 -7.37
CA ILE A 146 19.55 -9.13 -6.16
C ILE A 146 19.81 -10.58 -5.75
N ASN A 147 20.21 -11.42 -6.69
CA ASN A 147 20.55 -12.83 -6.42
C ASN A 147 22.04 -13.03 -6.11
N THR A 148 22.82 -11.95 -6.02
CA THR A 148 24.23 -11.99 -5.66
C THR A 148 24.47 -11.28 -4.33
N ASN A 149 24.36 -9.95 -4.28
CA ASN A 149 24.63 -9.18 -3.06
C ASN A 149 23.82 -7.88 -2.92
N LEU A 150 22.96 -7.53 -3.89
CA LEU A 150 22.17 -6.29 -3.80
C LEU A 150 20.93 -6.52 -2.93
N SER A 151 20.76 -5.72 -1.89
CA SER A 151 19.55 -5.72 -1.07
C SER A 151 18.34 -5.27 -1.88
N VAL A 152 17.19 -5.91 -1.65
CA VAL A 152 15.91 -5.58 -2.26
C VAL A 152 14.80 -5.82 -1.22
N PRO A 153 13.76 -4.97 -1.15
CA PRO A 153 12.63 -5.23 -0.28
C PRO A 153 11.94 -6.55 -0.60
N ILE A 154 11.83 -7.47 0.36
CA ILE A 154 11.21 -8.79 0.13
C ILE A 154 9.76 -8.77 0.66
N PHE A 155 8.81 -9.14 -0.20
CA PHE A 155 7.38 -9.13 0.14
C PHE A 155 7.07 -9.87 1.45
N THR A 156 7.57 -11.10 1.59
CA THR A 156 7.30 -11.94 2.76
C THR A 156 7.82 -11.31 4.04
N GLU A 157 8.97 -10.65 4.01
CA GLU A 157 9.57 -10.00 5.18
C GLU A 157 8.74 -8.79 5.64
N TYR A 158 8.33 -7.95 4.69
CA TYR A 158 7.51 -6.79 4.98
C TYR A 158 6.11 -7.17 5.47
N TYR A 159 5.50 -8.21 4.90
CA TYR A 159 4.22 -8.73 5.40
C TYR A 159 4.34 -9.41 6.77
N MET A 160 5.47 -10.07 7.05
CA MET A 160 5.75 -10.58 8.40
C MET A 160 5.85 -9.43 9.40
N GLN A 161 6.60 -8.37 9.08
CA GLN A 161 6.70 -7.17 9.93
C GLN A 161 5.33 -6.51 10.14
N LEU A 162 4.51 -6.39 9.08
CA LEU A 162 3.15 -5.87 9.18
C LEU A 162 2.30 -6.71 10.15
N SER A 163 2.35 -8.04 10.04
CA SER A 163 1.61 -8.94 10.93
C SER A 163 2.06 -8.91 12.40
N GLN A 164 3.29 -8.45 12.66
CA GLN A 164 3.79 -8.26 14.03
C GLN A 164 3.21 -6.99 14.67
N ILE A 165 2.77 -6.01 13.88
CA ILE A 165 2.11 -4.80 14.39
C ILE A 165 0.69 -5.14 14.89
N ASP A 166 -0.06 -5.90 14.09
CA ASP A 166 -1.35 -6.45 14.49
C ASP A 166 -1.56 -7.80 13.82
N PHE A 167 -1.59 -8.87 14.63
CA PHE A 167 -1.68 -10.23 14.14
C PHE A 167 -3.01 -10.51 13.41
N LYS A 168 -4.12 -9.92 13.87
CA LYS A 168 -5.43 -10.18 13.27
C LYS A 168 -5.53 -9.47 11.92
N LEU A 169 -5.29 -8.16 11.89
CA LEU A 169 -5.47 -7.37 10.68
C LEU A 169 -4.37 -7.65 9.65
N GLY A 170 -3.12 -7.84 10.10
CA GLY A 170 -1.97 -8.07 9.23
C GLY A 170 -1.95 -9.43 8.52
N ASN A 171 -2.75 -10.41 8.97
CA ASN A 171 -2.88 -11.73 8.33
C ASN A 171 -4.18 -11.92 7.52
N VAL A 172 -5.05 -10.90 7.47
CA VAL A 172 -6.26 -10.93 6.65
C VAL A 172 -5.96 -10.24 5.33
N PHE A 173 -6.30 -10.88 4.21
CA PHE A 173 -6.19 -10.31 2.87
C PHE A 173 -7.57 -10.27 2.23
N LEU A 174 -7.95 -9.07 1.76
CA LEU A 174 -9.24 -8.80 1.15
C LEU A 174 -9.01 -7.96 -0.11
N PRO A 175 -9.96 -7.98 -1.06
CA PRO A 175 -9.98 -7.02 -2.16
C PRO A 175 -9.81 -5.60 -1.62
N VAL A 176 -8.99 -4.79 -2.27
CA VAL A 176 -8.46 -3.51 -1.74
C VAL A 176 -9.54 -2.61 -1.12
N ASN A 177 -10.70 -2.47 -1.78
CA ASN A 177 -11.80 -1.64 -1.26
C ASN A 177 -12.44 -2.23 0.01
N LYS A 178 -12.50 -3.57 0.11
CA LYS A 178 -12.93 -4.26 1.34
C LYS A 178 -11.89 -4.14 2.46
N ALA A 179 -10.60 -4.17 2.13
CA ALA A 179 -9.54 -3.93 3.10
C ALA A 179 -9.60 -2.50 3.65
N MET A 180 -9.80 -1.50 2.78
CA MET A 180 -10.01 -0.10 3.17
C MET A 180 -11.25 0.09 4.03
N LYS A 181 -12.37 -0.55 3.66
CA LYS A 181 -13.60 -0.57 4.47
C LYS A 181 -13.32 -1.12 5.88
N ALA A 182 -12.70 -2.29 5.97
CA ALA A 182 -12.37 -2.91 7.25
C ALA A 182 -11.44 -2.04 8.11
N ALA A 183 -10.51 -1.30 7.49
CA ALA A 183 -9.65 -0.35 8.20
C ALA A 183 -10.43 0.83 8.81
N LEU A 184 -11.41 1.38 8.08
CA LEU A 184 -12.31 2.42 8.60
C LEU A 184 -13.19 1.90 9.74
N GLU A 185 -13.76 0.71 9.57
CA GLU A 185 -14.57 0.06 10.61
C GLU A 185 -13.77 -0.17 11.89
N GLU A 186 -12.51 -0.60 11.79
CA GLU A 186 -11.61 -0.77 12.94
C GLU A 186 -11.41 0.55 13.71
N VAL A 187 -11.15 1.66 13.00
CA VAL A 187 -10.98 2.98 13.62
C VAL A 187 -12.28 3.46 14.27
N LEU A 188 -13.39 3.39 13.55
CA LEU A 188 -14.71 3.80 14.06
C LEU A 188 -15.12 2.98 15.29
N GLN A 189 -14.94 1.65 15.25
CA GLN A 189 -15.25 0.77 16.37
C GLN A 189 -14.36 1.07 17.59
N TYR A 190 -13.09 1.41 17.38
CA TYR A 190 -12.19 1.76 18.47
C TYR A 190 -12.65 3.02 19.21
N TYR A 191 -13.06 4.07 18.47
CA TYR A 191 -13.48 5.35 19.03
C TYR A 191 -14.96 5.43 19.39
N ALA A 192 -15.81 4.48 18.98
CA ALA A 192 -17.21 4.41 19.41
C ALA A 192 -17.36 4.33 20.95
N TYR A 193 -16.32 3.86 21.65
CA TYR A 193 -16.31 3.68 23.10
C TYR A 193 -15.14 4.41 23.79
N ARG A 194 -14.44 5.30 23.09
CA ARG A 194 -13.25 6.01 23.58
C ARG A 194 -13.31 7.49 23.24
N PRO A 195 -12.68 8.37 24.04
CA PRO A 195 -12.57 9.78 23.67
C PRO A 195 -11.85 9.92 22.34
N PHE A 196 -12.28 10.89 21.54
CA PHE A 196 -11.64 11.18 20.26
C PHE A 196 -10.28 11.85 20.49
N PRO A 197 -9.32 11.68 19.57
CA PRO A 197 -8.03 12.36 19.64
C PRO A 197 -8.19 13.89 19.56
N ASP A 198 -7.27 14.63 20.16
CA ASP A 198 -7.32 16.11 20.23
C ASP A 198 -7.37 16.79 18.86
N ASN A 199 -6.82 16.16 17.83
CA ASN A 199 -6.77 16.66 16.45
C ASN A 199 -7.97 16.22 15.58
N TYR A 200 -9.00 15.59 16.17
CA TYR A 200 -10.23 15.24 15.46
C TYR A 200 -11.03 16.48 15.07
N LYS A 201 -11.34 16.61 13.78
CA LYS A 201 -12.22 17.63 13.23
C LYS A 201 -13.65 17.12 13.26
N LYS A 202 -14.55 17.86 13.91
CA LYS A 202 -15.98 17.53 13.90
C LYS A 202 -16.50 17.61 12.45
N PRO A 203 -17.38 16.67 12.04
CA PRO A 203 -18.10 16.78 10.77
C PRO A 203 -18.84 18.13 10.73
N ILE A 204 -18.83 18.79 9.56
CA ILE A 204 -19.52 20.06 9.32
C ILE A 204 -21.01 19.81 9.11
#